data_AF-A0A7R9L3R6-F1
#
_entry.id   AF-A0A7R9L3R6-F1
#
_cell.length_a   1.000
_cell.length_b   1.000
_cell.length_c   1.000
_cell.angle_alpha   90.00
_cell.angle_beta   90.00
_cell.angle_gamma   90.00
#
_symmetry.space_group_name_H-M   'P 1'
#
loop_
_entity.id
_entity.type
_entity.pdbx_description
1 polymer ?
#
loop_
_entity_poly.entity_id
_entity_poly.type
_entity_poly.pdbx_seq_one_letter_code
_entity_poly.pdbx_strand_id
1 'polypeptide(L)'
;MKPKHVEFEPTWNQIRSTVEKVIVLKHVHRSEWNDRFPDLYQLCVAFPEPLGDRVYQETKTFLDQHVKQLYQSVVKSSHESLLSAYHQQWLIYREGVTYMNILYMYLNTQHIKKHKYSEADLSYGCVDSSEQMLEIGELGLHLWKVNMIEPLKDSLVALLLEAIEADRMGLSQNKSVVQGVILSLVHVEEYKKKGSLDLYQNLFESRFLRSTGEYYKREADELLTSCDCSSYMEKVLTKLDAENLRSRSFLHSSSYPRVTSECEARMVGDHLTFLQSECQSMVHNEARKDLQNMYRLLKPIDSGLQVLVTEIQSSGSDSTSARTPRALASKTSPLDVSLGCVYICVDFEMDVSIKRLDQL
;
A
#
# COMPACT_ATOMS: atom_id res chain seq x y z
N MET A 1 39.19 -10.99 -23.63
CA MET A 1 40.05 -9.89 -24.13
C MET A 1 41.13 -9.62 -23.08
N LYS A 2 42.36 -9.26 -23.47
CA LYS A 2 43.46 -8.97 -22.52
C LYS A 2 43.28 -7.57 -21.89
N PRO A 3 43.69 -7.36 -20.63
CA PRO A 3 43.74 -6.02 -20.02
C PRO A 3 44.59 -5.09 -20.89
N LYS A 4 44.11 -3.86 -21.11
CA LYS A 4 44.80 -2.83 -21.90
C LYS A 4 44.90 -1.55 -21.08
N HIS A 5 45.87 -0.71 -21.41
CA HIS A 5 45.90 0.67 -20.96
C HIS A 5 44.76 1.43 -21.64
N VAL A 6 43.89 2.05 -20.86
CA VAL A 6 42.72 2.79 -21.34
C VAL A 6 42.74 4.16 -20.68
N GLU A 7 42.59 5.20 -21.49
CA GLU A 7 42.44 6.57 -20.97
C GLU A 7 41.03 6.75 -20.42
N PHE A 8 40.93 7.06 -19.12
CA PHE A 8 39.64 7.14 -18.44
C PHE A 8 38.72 8.23 -19.03
N GLU A 9 39.21 9.47 -19.14
CA GLU A 9 38.41 10.63 -19.54
C GLU A 9 37.68 10.48 -20.89
N PRO A 10 38.33 10.10 -22.00
CA PRO A 10 37.63 10.00 -23.29
C PRO A 10 36.56 8.91 -23.28
N THR A 11 36.84 7.74 -22.69
CA THR A 11 35.88 6.63 -22.60
C THR A 11 34.73 6.98 -21.65
N TRP A 12 35.04 7.60 -20.51
CA TRP A 12 34.03 8.05 -19.55
C TRP A 12 33.10 9.12 -20.14
N ASN A 13 33.62 10.09 -20.89
CA ASN A 13 32.81 11.12 -21.53
C ASN A 13 31.81 10.54 -22.55
N GLN A 14 32.18 9.48 -23.27
CA GLN A 14 31.27 8.77 -24.17
C GLN A 14 30.17 8.04 -23.39
N ILE A 15 30.54 7.32 -22.33
CA ILE A 15 29.58 6.63 -21.45
C ILE A 15 28.63 7.63 -20.81
N ARG A 16 29.16 8.74 -20.26
CA ARG A 16 28.39 9.81 -19.63
C ARG A 16 27.38 10.42 -20.60
N SER A 17 27.80 10.73 -21.83
CA SER A 17 26.89 11.26 -22.87
C SER A 17 25.73 10.32 -23.18
N THR A 18 25.98 9.01 -23.24
CA THR A 18 24.90 8.02 -23.41
C THR A 18 24.03 7.94 -22.16
N VAL A 19 24.61 7.90 -20.96
CA VAL A 19 23.88 7.84 -19.68
C VAL A 19 22.98 9.08 -19.49
N GLU A 20 23.46 10.27 -19.87
CA GLU A 20 22.70 11.52 -19.86
C GLU A 20 21.45 11.46 -20.73
N LYS A 21 21.47 10.70 -21.84
CA LYS A 21 20.27 10.47 -22.67
C LYS A 21 19.36 9.41 -22.05
N VAL A 22 19.94 8.32 -21.55
CA VAL A 22 19.20 7.16 -21.02
C VAL A 22 18.39 7.53 -19.78
N ILE A 23 18.96 8.31 -18.86
CA ILE A 23 18.30 8.66 -17.59
C ILE A 23 17.04 9.51 -17.79
N VAL A 24 16.95 10.24 -18.91
CA VAL A 24 15.78 11.04 -19.31
C VAL A 24 14.97 10.40 -20.44
N LEU A 25 15.21 9.11 -20.73
CA LEU A 25 14.53 8.36 -21.79
C LEU A 25 14.60 8.99 -23.20
N LYS A 26 15.69 9.70 -23.49
CA LYS A 26 15.96 10.19 -24.85
C LYS A 26 16.41 9.04 -25.74
N HIS A 27 16.09 9.13 -27.03
CA HIS A 27 16.47 8.14 -28.01
C HIS A 27 18.00 7.97 -28.08
N VAL A 28 18.47 6.73 -27.89
CA VAL A 28 19.85 6.31 -28.06
C VAL A 28 19.91 5.28 -29.19
N HIS A 29 20.82 5.49 -30.14
CA HIS A 29 20.96 4.55 -31.25
C HIS A 29 21.49 3.20 -30.73
N ARG A 30 20.98 2.08 -31.28
CA ARG A 30 21.35 0.74 -30.82
C ARG A 30 22.85 0.45 -30.88
N SER A 31 23.55 1.00 -31.89
CA SER A 31 25.01 0.88 -31.97
C SER A 31 25.69 1.61 -30.81
N GLU A 32 25.28 2.87 -30.54
CA GLU A 32 25.79 3.65 -29.40
C GLU A 32 25.58 2.88 -28.10
N TRP A 33 24.38 2.34 -27.87
CA TRP A 33 24.08 1.53 -26.69
C TRP A 33 24.97 0.28 -26.57
N ASN A 34 25.13 -0.47 -27.64
CA ASN A 34 25.91 -1.71 -27.65
C ASN A 34 27.41 -1.45 -27.42
N ASP A 35 27.94 -0.33 -27.93
CA ASP A 35 29.34 0.03 -27.77
C ASP A 35 29.69 0.41 -26.31
N ARG A 36 28.71 0.86 -25.52
CA ARG A 36 28.93 1.23 -24.11
C ARG A 36 29.23 0.03 -23.20
N PHE A 37 28.78 -1.19 -23.52
CA PHE A 37 29.08 -2.37 -22.69
C PHE A 37 30.57 -2.74 -22.72
N PRO A 38 31.22 -2.88 -23.90
CA PRO A 38 32.67 -3.03 -23.98
C PRO A 38 33.44 -1.88 -23.31
N ASP A 39 32.98 -0.63 -23.46
CA ASP A 39 33.64 0.54 -22.86
C ASP A 39 33.69 0.44 -21.33
N LEU A 40 32.54 0.12 -20.70
CA LEU A 40 32.46 -0.10 -19.25
C LEU A 40 33.32 -1.30 -18.80
N TYR A 41 33.29 -2.40 -19.55
CA TYR A 41 34.14 -3.56 -19.28
C TYR A 41 35.63 -3.20 -19.31
N GLN A 42 36.06 -2.44 -20.31
CA GLN A 42 37.46 -2.04 -20.47
C GLN A 42 37.93 -1.13 -19.34
N LEU A 43 37.10 -0.21 -18.85
CA LEU A 43 37.42 0.60 -17.67
C LEU A 43 37.53 -0.24 -16.39
N CYS A 44 36.64 -1.21 -16.22
CA CYS A 44 36.63 -2.11 -15.07
C CYS A 44 37.87 -3.04 -15.03
N VAL A 45 38.39 -3.44 -16.18
CA VAL A 45 39.55 -4.35 -16.34
C VAL A 45 40.79 -3.60 -16.84
N ALA A 46 40.84 -2.28 -16.65
CA ALA A 46 41.97 -1.45 -17.06
C ALA A 46 43.27 -1.86 -16.34
N PHE A 47 44.40 -1.59 -17.00
CA PHE A 47 45.74 -1.84 -16.46
C PHE A 47 46.53 -0.52 -16.46
N PRO A 48 47.30 -0.16 -15.40
CA PRO A 48 47.80 -1.01 -14.30
C PRO A 48 46.82 -1.32 -13.16
N GLU A 49 45.85 -0.44 -12.92
CA GLU A 49 44.86 -0.56 -11.85
C GLU A 49 43.43 -0.57 -12.41
N PRO A 50 42.50 -1.36 -11.82
CA PRO A 50 41.12 -1.36 -12.24
C PRO A 50 40.44 -0.04 -11.86
N LEU A 51 39.69 0.56 -12.79
CA LEU A 51 39.07 1.88 -12.60
C LEU A 51 37.60 1.79 -12.15
N GLY A 52 37.16 0.61 -11.68
CA GLY A 52 35.77 0.35 -11.29
C GLY A 52 35.25 1.29 -10.19
N ASP A 53 36.06 1.57 -9.17
CA ASP A 53 35.67 2.48 -8.08
C ASP A 53 35.52 3.92 -8.58
N ARG A 54 36.42 4.34 -9.48
CA ARG A 54 36.35 5.66 -10.11
C ARG A 54 35.09 5.79 -10.96
N VAL A 55 34.78 4.79 -11.77
CA VAL A 55 33.52 4.73 -12.55
C VAL A 55 32.33 4.85 -11.60
N TYR A 56 32.30 4.10 -10.50
CA TYR A 56 31.20 4.14 -9.54
C TYR A 56 31.01 5.53 -8.91
N GLN A 57 32.09 6.17 -8.44
CA GLN A 57 32.01 7.50 -7.83
C GLN A 57 31.56 8.58 -8.80
N GLU A 58 32.02 8.53 -10.05
CA GLU A 58 31.58 9.44 -11.10
C GLU A 58 30.10 9.21 -11.46
N THR A 59 29.64 7.95 -11.57
CA THR A 59 28.22 7.63 -11.76
C THR A 59 27.37 8.13 -10.60
N LYS A 60 27.84 7.95 -9.35
CA LYS A 60 27.16 8.42 -8.14
C LYS A 60 27.01 9.95 -8.15
N THR A 61 28.10 10.65 -8.45
CA THR A 61 28.12 12.12 -8.52
C THR A 61 27.18 12.63 -9.61
N PHE A 62 27.18 11.98 -10.78
CA PHE A 62 26.27 12.29 -11.87
C PHE A 62 24.81 12.13 -11.47
N LEU A 63 24.43 10.97 -10.91
CA LEU A 63 23.06 10.70 -10.48
C LEU A 63 22.60 11.66 -9.39
N ASP A 64 23.47 11.96 -8.41
CA ASP A 64 23.19 12.89 -7.32
C ASP A 64 22.89 14.30 -7.85
N GLN A 65 23.75 14.81 -8.74
CA GLN A 65 23.54 16.11 -9.39
C GLN A 65 22.26 16.12 -10.23
N HIS A 66 21.98 15.04 -10.96
CA HIS A 66 20.77 14.93 -11.78
C HIS A 66 19.50 15.00 -10.92
N VAL A 67 19.41 14.22 -9.84
CA VAL A 67 18.24 14.25 -8.95
C VAL A 67 18.08 15.63 -8.29
N LYS A 68 19.18 16.29 -7.90
CA LYS A 68 19.12 17.67 -7.36
C LYS A 68 18.61 18.69 -8.38
N GLN A 69 18.97 18.54 -9.66
CA GLN A 69 18.40 19.37 -10.73
C GLN A 69 16.91 19.10 -10.93
N LEU A 70 16.50 17.84 -10.92
CA LEU A 70 15.08 17.48 -11.00
C LEU A 70 14.30 18.05 -9.82
N TYR A 71 14.85 17.99 -8.60
CA TYR A 71 14.25 18.57 -7.40
C TYR A 71 14.00 20.07 -7.56
N GLN A 72 14.98 20.83 -8.07
CA GLN A 72 14.80 22.25 -8.36
C GLN A 72 13.71 22.51 -9.40
N SER A 73 13.51 21.61 -10.38
CA SER A 73 12.42 21.73 -11.34
C SER A 73 11.06 21.46 -10.69
N VAL A 74 10.98 20.46 -9.81
CA VAL A 74 9.74 20.08 -9.12
C VAL A 74 9.30 21.17 -8.13
N VAL A 75 10.23 21.70 -7.33
CA VAL A 75 9.93 22.74 -6.33
C VAL A 75 9.48 24.07 -6.95
N LYS A 76 9.90 24.37 -8.19
CA LYS A 76 9.42 25.54 -8.94
C LYS A 76 7.95 25.42 -9.35
N SER A 77 7.37 24.22 -9.29
CA SER A 77 5.97 24.00 -9.63
C SER A 77 5.06 24.53 -8.52
N SER A 78 3.86 24.98 -8.88
CA SER A 78 2.85 25.40 -7.91
C SER A 78 2.40 24.24 -7.02
N HIS A 79 1.85 24.55 -5.84
CA HIS A 79 1.34 23.56 -4.88
C HIS A 79 0.39 22.54 -5.52
N GLU A 80 -0.56 23.00 -6.34
CA GLU A 80 -1.57 22.16 -7.01
C GLU A 80 -0.98 21.21 -8.07
N SER A 81 0.15 21.56 -8.67
CA SER A 81 0.80 20.76 -9.72
C SER A 81 1.98 19.95 -9.21
N LEU A 82 2.35 20.08 -7.93
CA LEU A 82 3.52 19.45 -7.34
C LEU A 82 3.46 17.92 -7.47
N LEU A 83 2.32 17.29 -7.15
CA LEU A 83 2.15 15.84 -7.27
C LEU A 83 2.32 15.37 -8.72
N SER A 84 1.74 16.10 -9.68
CA SER A 84 1.84 15.77 -11.11
C SER A 84 3.25 15.92 -11.64
N ALA A 85 3.94 17.01 -11.27
CA ALA A 85 5.33 17.25 -11.65
C ALA A 85 6.27 16.19 -11.07
N TYR A 86 6.12 15.88 -9.77
CA TYR A 86 6.87 14.80 -9.12
C TYR A 86 6.62 13.45 -9.81
N HIS A 87 5.35 13.10 -10.04
CA HIS A 87 4.98 11.82 -10.65
C HIS A 87 5.58 11.65 -12.05
N GLN A 88 5.52 12.68 -12.89
CA GLN A 88 6.12 12.64 -14.23
C GLN A 88 7.64 12.43 -14.16
N GLN A 89 8.34 13.15 -13.29
CA GLN A 89 9.79 12.98 -13.13
C GLN A 89 10.14 11.59 -12.58
N TRP A 90 9.35 11.08 -11.64
CA TRP A 90 9.53 9.74 -11.08
C TRP A 90 9.43 8.64 -12.14
N LEU A 91 8.42 8.69 -13.02
CA LEU A 91 8.24 7.68 -14.06
C LEU A 91 9.44 7.61 -15.00
N ILE A 92 9.90 8.77 -15.48
CA ILE A 92 11.06 8.88 -16.37
C ILE A 92 12.32 8.39 -15.66
N TYR A 93 12.57 8.88 -14.45
CA TYR A 93 13.77 8.56 -13.70
C TYR A 93 13.86 7.08 -13.34
N ARG A 94 12.77 6.47 -12.84
CA ARG A 94 12.74 5.04 -12.47
C ARG A 94 13.10 4.14 -13.66
N GLU A 95 12.52 4.41 -14.82
CA GLU A 95 12.79 3.64 -16.03
C GLU A 95 14.23 3.88 -16.52
N GLY A 96 14.70 5.13 -16.51
CA GLY A 96 16.07 5.48 -16.83
C GLY A 96 17.10 4.78 -15.93
N VAL A 97 16.86 4.73 -14.62
CA VAL A 97 17.68 3.99 -13.65
C VAL A 97 17.67 2.49 -13.94
N THR A 98 16.54 1.93 -14.38
CA THR A 98 16.44 0.50 -14.75
C THR A 98 17.34 0.19 -15.95
N TYR A 99 17.33 1.05 -16.98
CA TYR A 99 18.25 0.90 -18.12
C TYR A 99 19.71 1.09 -17.71
N MET A 100 20.01 2.08 -16.86
CA MET A 100 21.36 2.23 -16.32
C MET A 100 21.81 0.98 -15.56
N ASN A 101 20.93 0.36 -14.76
CA ASN A 101 21.27 -0.87 -14.06
C ASN A 101 21.67 -2.01 -15.01
N ILE A 102 21.01 -2.11 -16.16
CA ILE A 102 21.35 -3.08 -17.22
C ILE A 102 22.71 -2.74 -17.83
N LEU A 103 22.96 -1.47 -18.17
CA LEU A 103 24.22 -1.04 -18.76
C LEU A 103 25.42 -1.33 -17.84
N TYR A 104 25.23 -1.12 -16.54
CA TYR A 104 26.26 -1.32 -15.51
C TYR A 104 26.29 -2.75 -14.94
N MET A 105 25.64 -3.73 -15.57
CA MET A 105 25.56 -5.11 -15.07
C MET A 105 26.94 -5.72 -14.75
N TYR A 106 27.96 -5.43 -15.56
CA TYR A 106 29.32 -5.91 -15.29
C TYR A 106 29.91 -5.29 -14.02
N LEU A 107 29.77 -3.96 -13.84
CA LEU A 107 30.22 -3.26 -12.64
C LEU A 107 29.49 -3.79 -11.39
N ASN A 108 28.16 -3.95 -11.48
CA ASN A 108 27.33 -4.50 -10.42
C ASN A 108 27.81 -5.89 -9.98
N THR A 109 28.07 -6.79 -10.94
CA THR A 109 28.41 -8.18 -10.64
C THR A 109 29.86 -8.39 -10.24
N GLN A 110 30.81 -7.68 -10.85
CA GLN A 110 32.24 -7.97 -10.69
C GLN A 110 32.97 -7.05 -9.71
N HIS A 111 32.45 -5.85 -9.47
CA HIS A 111 33.01 -4.91 -8.50
C HIS A 111 32.10 -4.83 -7.29
N ILE A 112 30.86 -4.35 -7.46
CA ILE A 112 29.98 -4.02 -6.33
C ILE A 112 29.67 -5.24 -5.47
N LYS A 113 29.32 -6.39 -6.06
CA LYS A 113 29.06 -7.62 -5.29
C LYS A 113 30.27 -8.16 -4.52
N LYS A 114 31.50 -7.84 -4.92
CA LYS A 114 32.71 -8.23 -4.16
C LYS A 114 32.96 -7.32 -2.96
N HIS A 115 32.43 -6.11 -2.99
CA HIS A 115 32.50 -5.12 -1.91
C HIS A 115 31.23 -5.10 -1.04
N LYS A 116 30.19 -5.88 -1.37
CA LYS A 116 29.01 -6.05 -0.51
C LYS A 116 29.39 -6.93 0.69
N TYR A 117 29.22 -6.40 1.91
CA TYR A 117 29.27 -7.19 3.14
C TYR A 117 28.30 -8.37 3.07
N SER A 118 28.72 -9.54 3.55
CA SER A 118 27.85 -10.70 3.61
C SER A 118 26.75 -10.50 4.67
N GLU A 119 25.68 -11.28 4.57
CA GLU A 119 24.57 -11.24 5.53
C GLU A 119 25.03 -11.59 6.96
N ALA A 120 26.10 -12.37 7.08
CA ALA A 120 26.75 -12.67 8.36
C ALA A 120 27.53 -11.46 8.91
N ASP A 121 28.19 -10.69 8.04
CA ASP A 121 28.94 -9.49 8.44
C ASP A 121 28.01 -8.37 8.94
N LEU A 122 26.84 -8.22 8.32
CA LEU A 122 25.82 -7.24 8.73
C LEU A 122 25.07 -7.65 10.01
N SER A 123 24.96 -8.95 10.30
CA SER A 123 24.27 -9.46 11.49
C SER A 123 25.15 -9.52 12.74
N TYR A 124 26.47 -9.61 12.58
CA TYR A 124 27.43 -9.73 13.68
C TYR A 124 28.45 -8.56 13.77
N GLY A 125 28.55 -7.73 12.73
CA GLY A 125 29.42 -6.56 12.70
C GLY A 125 28.71 -5.27 13.12
N CYS A 126 29.41 -4.41 13.87
CA CYS A 126 29.01 -3.03 14.16
C CYS A 126 29.32 -2.12 12.94
N VAL A 127 28.92 -2.55 11.74
CA VAL A 127 29.16 -1.81 10.50
C VAL A 127 27.85 -1.18 10.05
N ASP A 128 27.87 0.12 9.82
CA ASP A 128 26.67 0.84 9.40
C ASP A 128 26.30 0.44 7.97
N SER A 129 25.10 -0.13 7.80
CA SER A 129 24.58 -0.59 6.51
C SER A 129 24.50 0.53 5.45
N SER A 130 24.57 1.80 5.88
CA SER A 130 24.55 2.98 5.03
C SER A 130 25.82 3.22 4.21
N GLU A 131 26.95 2.60 4.56
CA GLU A 131 28.23 2.79 3.85
C GLU A 131 28.51 1.73 2.77
N GLN A 132 27.63 0.75 2.61
CA GLN A 132 27.80 -0.31 1.63
C GLN A 132 27.61 0.21 0.20
N MET A 133 28.47 -0.23 -0.73
CA MET A 133 28.26 0.03 -2.15
C MET A 133 26.95 -0.62 -2.62
N LEU A 134 26.03 0.22 -3.07
CA LEU A 134 24.77 -0.17 -3.69
C LEU A 134 24.99 -0.44 -5.18
N GLU A 135 24.27 -1.41 -5.75
CA GLU A 135 24.22 -1.59 -7.21
C GLU A 135 23.65 -0.33 -7.87
N ILE A 136 23.98 -0.05 -9.14
CA ILE A 136 23.61 1.23 -9.77
C ILE A 136 22.09 1.48 -9.76
N GLY A 137 21.26 0.45 -9.94
CA GLY A 137 19.82 0.56 -9.78
C GLY A 137 19.39 0.95 -8.36
N GLU A 138 19.95 0.27 -7.35
CA GLU A 138 19.70 0.52 -5.93
C GLU A 138 20.17 1.92 -5.52
N LEU A 139 21.34 2.35 -6.02
CA LEU A 139 21.91 3.68 -5.81
C LEU A 139 21.00 4.77 -6.38
N GLY A 140 20.47 4.59 -7.58
CA GLY A 140 19.53 5.53 -8.19
C GLY A 140 18.27 5.72 -7.33
N LEU A 141 17.69 4.61 -6.85
CA LEU A 141 16.55 4.67 -5.94
C LEU A 141 16.92 5.38 -4.62
N HIS A 142 18.05 5.02 -4.01
CA HIS A 142 18.53 5.65 -2.79
C HIS A 142 18.71 7.18 -2.94
N LEU A 143 19.31 7.62 -4.05
CA LEU A 143 19.50 9.05 -4.32
C LEU A 143 18.17 9.77 -4.55
N TRP A 144 17.18 9.12 -5.18
CA TRP A 144 15.83 9.67 -5.28
C TRP A 144 15.19 9.85 -3.91
N LYS A 145 15.31 8.86 -3.01
CA LYS A 145 14.81 8.96 -1.64
C LYS A 145 15.40 10.17 -0.92
N VAL A 146 16.73 10.28 -0.87
CA VAL A 146 17.44 11.30 -0.09
C VAL A 146 17.28 12.70 -0.68
N ASN A 147 17.39 12.84 -2.01
CA ASN A 147 17.42 14.15 -2.64
C ASN A 147 16.04 14.66 -3.10
N MET A 148 15.04 13.77 -3.26
CA MET A 148 13.70 14.15 -3.73
C MET A 148 12.62 13.93 -2.65
N ILE A 149 12.51 12.72 -2.11
CA ILE A 149 11.42 12.37 -1.19
C ILE A 149 11.62 13.03 0.17
N GLU A 150 12.79 12.91 0.80
CA GLU A 150 13.04 13.44 2.14
C GLU A 150 12.82 14.96 2.25
N PRO A 151 13.26 15.80 1.29
CA PRO A 151 13.00 17.24 1.32
C PRO A 151 11.55 17.61 1.03
N LEU A 152 10.80 16.79 0.28
CA LEU A 152 9.41 17.05 -0.10
C LEU A 152 8.39 16.30 0.76
N LYS A 153 8.82 15.47 1.72
CA LYS A 153 7.98 14.49 2.42
C LYS A 153 6.71 15.08 3.01
N ASP A 154 6.81 16.23 3.67
CA ASP A 154 5.66 16.81 4.36
C ASP A 154 4.67 17.42 3.37
N SER A 155 5.15 18.10 2.32
CA SER A 155 4.30 18.63 1.24
C SER A 155 3.64 17.51 0.43
N LEU A 156 4.38 16.45 0.09
CA LEU A 156 3.83 15.30 -0.63
C LEU A 156 2.74 14.62 0.19
N VAL A 157 2.99 14.34 1.47
CA VAL A 157 2.00 13.66 2.32
C VAL A 157 0.77 14.54 2.52
N ALA A 158 0.92 15.84 2.77
CA ALA A 158 -0.21 16.76 2.90
C ALA A 158 -1.11 16.74 1.66
N LEU A 159 -0.51 16.93 0.47
CA LEU A 159 -1.23 16.89 -0.81
C LEU A 159 -1.90 15.55 -1.11
N LEU A 160 -1.25 14.44 -0.74
CA LEU A 160 -1.84 13.11 -0.91
C LEU A 160 -3.07 12.91 -0.01
N LEU A 161 -3.01 13.38 1.24
CA LEU A 161 -4.14 13.30 2.16
C LEU A 161 -5.30 14.18 1.69
N GLU A 162 -5.01 15.41 1.26
CA GLU A 162 -6.00 16.33 0.67
C GLU A 162 -6.67 15.73 -0.57
N ALA A 163 -5.89 15.09 -1.46
CA ALA A 163 -6.44 14.44 -2.65
C ALA A 163 -7.35 13.25 -2.31
N ILE A 164 -7.00 12.45 -1.30
CA ILE A 164 -7.85 11.33 -0.88
C ILE A 164 -9.11 11.82 -0.16
N GLU A 165 -9.02 12.86 0.66
CA GLU A 165 -10.19 13.50 1.27
C GLU A 165 -11.13 14.09 0.20
N ALA A 166 -10.57 14.76 -0.81
CA ALA A 166 -11.36 15.24 -1.95
C ALA A 166 -12.08 14.10 -2.70
N ASP A 167 -11.43 12.94 -2.89
CA ASP A 167 -12.08 11.75 -3.49
C ASP A 167 -13.18 11.16 -2.59
N ARG A 168 -13.07 11.26 -1.25
CA ARG A 168 -14.17 10.91 -0.33
C ARG A 168 -15.39 11.80 -0.53
N MET A 169 -15.17 13.09 -0.81
CA MET A 169 -16.20 14.07 -1.09
C MET A 169 -16.74 14.01 -2.53
N GLY A 170 -16.27 13.06 -3.35
CA GLY A 170 -16.71 12.89 -4.74
C GLY A 170 -16.11 13.90 -5.72
N LEU A 171 -15.06 14.64 -5.33
CA LEU A 171 -14.35 15.54 -6.22
C LEU A 171 -13.44 14.74 -7.16
N SER A 172 -13.41 15.13 -8.45
CA SER A 172 -12.58 14.46 -9.45
C SER A 172 -11.10 14.70 -9.16
N GLN A 173 -10.34 13.61 -9.00
CA GLN A 173 -8.90 13.62 -8.74
C GLN A 173 -8.17 12.80 -9.80
N ASN A 174 -6.93 13.17 -10.10
CA ASN A 174 -6.10 12.35 -10.97
C ASN A 174 -5.58 11.13 -10.20
N LYS A 175 -6.39 10.06 -10.21
CA LYS A 175 -6.11 8.85 -9.43
C LYS A 175 -4.76 8.22 -9.75
N SER A 176 -4.38 8.25 -11.03
CA SER A 176 -3.10 7.71 -11.49
C SER A 176 -1.89 8.44 -10.88
N VAL A 177 -1.98 9.76 -10.72
CA VAL A 177 -0.91 10.57 -10.11
C VAL A 177 -0.81 10.25 -8.63
N VAL A 178 -1.92 10.32 -7.89
CA VAL A 178 -1.95 10.04 -6.44
C VAL A 178 -1.42 8.64 -6.15
N GLN A 179 -1.91 7.63 -6.86
CA GLN A 179 -1.45 6.26 -6.74
C GLN A 179 0.04 6.14 -7.10
N GLY A 180 0.48 6.74 -8.20
CA GLY A 180 1.87 6.67 -8.65
C GLY A 180 2.85 7.29 -7.65
N VAL A 181 2.48 8.42 -7.03
CA VAL A 181 3.29 9.03 -5.96
C VAL A 181 3.31 8.13 -4.72
N ILE A 182 2.17 7.59 -4.27
CA ILE A 182 2.12 6.67 -3.13
C ILE A 182 3.01 5.45 -3.37
N LEU A 183 2.88 4.81 -4.53
CA LEU A 183 3.67 3.63 -4.88
C LEU A 183 5.15 3.97 -5.07
N SER A 184 5.52 5.21 -5.39
CA SER A 184 6.93 5.62 -5.42
C SER A 184 7.60 5.50 -4.04
N LEU A 185 6.87 5.73 -2.94
CA LEU A 185 7.37 5.56 -1.58
C LEU A 185 7.69 4.11 -1.23
N VAL A 186 7.04 3.16 -1.92
CA VAL A 186 7.30 1.72 -1.80
C VAL A 186 8.46 1.31 -2.70
N HIS A 187 8.38 1.65 -3.99
CA HIS A 187 9.37 1.23 -4.98
C HIS A 187 10.78 1.73 -4.68
N VAL A 188 10.92 2.91 -4.06
CA VAL A 188 12.24 3.47 -3.73
C VAL A 188 13.02 2.64 -2.69
N GLU A 189 12.35 1.78 -1.93
CA GLU A 189 12.96 0.86 -0.96
C GLU A 189 12.80 -0.61 -1.35
N GLU A 190 12.30 -0.92 -2.55
CA GLU A 190 12.05 -2.28 -3.04
C GLU A 190 13.32 -3.14 -3.08
N TYR A 191 14.48 -2.52 -3.24
CA TYR A 191 15.77 -3.21 -3.22
C TYR A 191 16.17 -3.75 -1.84
N LYS A 192 15.55 -3.26 -0.75
CA LYS A 192 15.84 -3.74 0.60
C LYS A 192 15.17 -5.09 0.83
N LYS A 193 15.94 -6.08 1.30
CA LYS A 193 15.40 -7.40 1.67
C LYS A 193 14.50 -7.36 2.93
N LYS A 194 14.78 -6.43 3.85
CA LYS A 194 14.01 -6.20 5.08
C LYS A 194 13.63 -4.73 5.15
N GLY A 195 12.41 -4.43 5.56
CA GLY A 195 11.93 -3.06 5.72
C GLY A 195 11.71 -2.31 4.39
N SER A 196 11.40 -3.01 3.30
CA SER A 196 11.10 -2.37 1.99
C SER A 196 9.83 -1.51 1.99
N LEU A 197 9.02 -1.61 3.04
CA LEU A 197 7.82 -0.80 3.24
C LEU A 197 8.01 0.29 4.29
N ASP A 198 9.15 0.34 5.00
CA ASP A 198 9.30 1.19 6.19
C ASP A 198 9.12 2.67 5.85
N LEU A 199 9.66 3.15 4.73
CA LEU A 199 9.45 4.53 4.28
C LEU A 199 7.96 4.84 4.05
N TYR A 200 7.26 3.98 3.30
CA TYR A 200 5.84 4.12 3.03
C TYR A 200 5.01 4.10 4.32
N GLN A 201 5.29 3.13 5.21
CA GLN A 201 4.58 2.96 6.47
C GLN A 201 4.76 4.18 7.40
N ASN A 202 6.00 4.64 7.55
CA ASN A 202 6.35 5.72 8.46
C ASN A 202 5.94 7.10 7.93
N LEU A 203 6.18 7.41 6.65
CA LEU A 203 5.90 8.73 6.10
C LEU A 203 4.42 8.93 5.78
N PHE A 204 3.76 7.93 5.19
CA PHE A 204 2.43 8.09 4.63
C PHE A 204 1.38 7.29 5.41
N GLU A 205 1.53 5.97 5.52
CA GLU A 205 0.45 5.10 5.99
C GLU A 205 -0.02 5.45 7.41
N SER A 206 0.90 5.70 8.33
CA SER A 206 0.56 6.07 9.71
C SER A 206 -0.31 7.35 9.78
N ARG A 207 0.06 8.37 9.00
CA ARG A 207 -0.67 9.65 8.92
C ARG A 207 -2.01 9.46 8.19
N PHE A 208 -2.03 8.65 7.14
CA PHE A 208 -3.23 8.29 6.39
C PHE A 208 -4.25 7.55 7.25
N LEU A 209 -3.84 6.53 8.01
CA LEU A 209 -4.73 5.77 8.90
C LEU A 209 -5.34 6.69 9.96
N ARG A 210 -4.53 7.57 10.58
CA ARG A 210 -5.03 8.55 11.55
C ARG A 210 -6.07 9.49 10.94
N SER A 211 -5.77 10.10 9.79
CA SER A 211 -6.72 10.99 9.09
C SER A 211 -8.00 10.25 8.68
N THR A 212 -7.88 8.99 8.25
CA THR A 212 -9.02 8.12 7.92
C THR A 212 -9.88 7.83 9.14
N GLY A 213 -9.26 7.52 10.28
CA GLY A 213 -9.96 7.29 11.54
C GLY A 213 -10.70 8.54 12.03
N GLU A 214 -10.05 9.70 11.99
CA GLU A 214 -10.68 10.99 12.35
C GLU A 214 -11.87 11.34 11.45
N TYR A 215 -11.76 11.08 10.15
CA TYR A 215 -12.85 11.25 9.19
C TYR A 215 -14.03 10.34 9.52
N TYR A 216 -13.81 9.03 9.64
CA TYR A 216 -14.90 8.08 9.86
C TYR A 216 -15.51 8.14 11.26
N LYS A 217 -14.76 8.59 12.25
CA LYS A 217 -15.30 8.91 13.58
C LYS A 217 -16.35 10.04 13.49
N ARG A 218 -15.99 11.15 12.84
CA ARG A 218 -16.91 12.29 12.67
C ARG A 218 -18.15 11.89 11.88
N GLU A 219 -17.96 11.15 10.78
CA GLU A 219 -19.06 10.66 9.96
C GLU A 219 -19.98 9.72 10.77
N ALA A 220 -19.44 8.85 11.61
CA ALA A 220 -20.23 7.97 12.47
C ALA A 220 -21.07 8.77 13.48
N ASP A 221 -20.46 9.73 14.18
CA ASP A 221 -21.15 10.62 15.12
C ASP A 221 -22.30 11.40 14.43
N GLU A 222 -22.05 11.95 13.24
CA GLU A 222 -23.08 12.66 12.45
C GLU A 222 -24.23 11.72 12.02
N LEU A 223 -23.91 10.50 11.60
CA LEU A 223 -24.91 9.52 11.21
C LEU A 223 -25.78 9.08 12.40
N LEU A 224 -25.19 8.88 13.58
CA LEU A 224 -25.94 8.51 14.79
C LEU A 224 -26.93 9.58 15.23
N THR A 225 -26.61 10.86 15.04
CA THR A 225 -27.53 11.96 15.39
C THR A 225 -28.68 12.12 14.38
N SER A 226 -28.52 11.62 13.16
CA SER A 226 -29.42 11.90 12.04
C SER A 226 -30.21 10.69 11.54
N CYS A 227 -29.89 9.48 12.01
CA CYS A 227 -30.43 8.23 11.51
C CYS A 227 -30.91 7.32 12.65
N ASP A 228 -31.87 6.44 12.35
CA ASP A 228 -32.16 5.27 13.18
C ASP A 228 -31.10 4.16 12.98
N CYS A 229 -31.13 3.13 13.82
CA CYS A 229 -30.12 2.07 13.78
C CYS A 229 -30.10 1.34 12.43
N SER A 230 -31.26 1.04 11.84
CA SER A 230 -31.34 0.36 10.55
C SER A 230 -30.69 1.19 9.43
N SER A 231 -31.03 2.48 9.34
CA SER A 231 -30.42 3.39 8.35
C SER A 231 -28.94 3.63 8.61
N TYR A 232 -28.53 3.69 9.88
CA TYR A 232 -27.12 3.79 10.27
C TYR A 232 -26.32 2.60 9.72
N MET A 233 -26.76 1.37 9.98
CA MET A 233 -26.07 0.16 9.53
C MET A 233 -25.93 0.09 8.00
N GLU A 234 -26.97 0.44 7.25
CA GLU A 234 -26.92 0.45 5.78
C GLU A 234 -25.90 1.47 5.25
N LYS A 235 -25.88 2.68 5.82
CA LYS A 235 -24.93 3.73 5.43
C LYS A 235 -23.49 3.36 5.83
N VAL A 236 -23.28 2.78 7.00
CA VAL A 236 -21.97 2.29 7.43
C VAL A 236 -21.45 1.22 6.47
N LEU A 237 -22.25 0.20 6.16
CA LEU A 237 -21.85 -0.85 5.21
C LEU A 237 -21.45 -0.26 3.84
N THR A 238 -22.24 0.67 3.33
CA THR A 238 -21.95 1.36 2.06
C THR A 238 -20.63 2.13 2.11
N LYS A 239 -20.37 2.83 3.22
CA LYS A 239 -19.13 3.60 3.41
C LYS A 239 -17.91 2.69 3.58
N LEU A 240 -18.03 1.59 4.32
CA LEU A 240 -16.96 0.58 4.44
C LEU A 240 -16.62 -0.03 3.08
N ASP A 241 -17.62 -0.40 2.28
CA ASP A 241 -17.39 -0.94 0.93
C ASP A 241 -16.72 0.11 0.02
N ALA A 242 -17.14 1.37 0.08
CA ALA A 242 -16.55 2.46 -0.68
C ALA A 242 -15.08 2.73 -0.27
N GLU A 243 -14.76 2.73 1.03
CA GLU A 243 -13.38 2.93 1.49
C GLU A 243 -12.48 1.73 1.14
N ASN A 244 -13.02 0.51 1.20
CA ASN A 244 -12.29 -0.68 0.77
C ASN A 244 -11.91 -0.60 -0.72
N LEU A 245 -12.82 -0.17 -1.59
CA LEU A 245 -12.53 0.07 -3.01
C LEU A 245 -11.54 1.23 -3.22
N ARG A 246 -11.68 2.31 -2.44
CA ARG A 246 -10.77 3.46 -2.46
C ARG A 246 -9.35 3.05 -2.07
N SER A 247 -9.19 2.26 -1.00
CA SER A 247 -7.89 1.78 -0.55
C SER A 247 -7.18 0.98 -1.65
N ARG A 248 -7.90 0.15 -2.40
CA ARG A 248 -7.38 -0.63 -3.54
C ARG A 248 -7.01 0.22 -4.75
N SER A 249 -7.60 1.41 -4.87
CA SER A 249 -7.33 2.34 -5.96
C SER A 249 -6.04 3.14 -5.75
N PHE A 250 -5.63 3.35 -4.50
CA PHE A 250 -4.54 4.27 -4.16
C PHE A 250 -3.36 3.62 -3.44
N LEU A 251 -3.61 2.63 -2.58
CA LEU A 251 -2.66 2.17 -1.58
C LEU A 251 -1.95 0.88 -1.99
N HIS A 252 -0.86 0.59 -1.29
CA HIS A 252 -0.24 -0.73 -1.34
C HIS A 252 -1.11 -1.77 -0.60
N SER A 253 -1.07 -3.02 -1.05
CA SER A 253 -1.93 -4.11 -0.52
C SER A 253 -1.73 -4.41 0.96
N SER A 254 -0.54 -4.11 1.50
CA SER A 254 -0.25 -4.22 2.93
C SER A 254 -1.10 -3.29 3.82
N SER A 255 -1.74 -2.28 3.22
CA SER A 255 -2.57 -1.31 3.95
C SER A 255 -4.02 -1.73 4.03
N TYR A 256 -4.52 -2.51 3.07
CA TYR A 256 -5.95 -2.84 2.97
C TYR A 256 -6.55 -3.33 4.29
N PRO A 257 -6.02 -4.38 4.97
CA PRO A 257 -6.61 -4.85 6.21
C PRO A 257 -6.56 -3.81 7.34
N ARG A 258 -5.53 -2.95 7.36
CA ARG A 258 -5.39 -1.89 8.37
C ARG A 258 -6.39 -0.76 8.15
N VAL A 259 -6.66 -0.40 6.89
CA VAL A 259 -7.71 0.57 6.55
C VAL A 259 -9.08 0.03 6.92
N THR A 260 -9.38 -1.22 6.54
CA THR A 260 -10.65 -1.87 6.88
C THR A 260 -10.87 -1.88 8.40
N SER A 261 -9.86 -2.35 9.16
CA SER A 261 -9.94 -2.44 10.61
C SER A 261 -10.09 -1.06 11.28
N GLU A 262 -9.38 -0.03 10.81
CA GLU A 262 -9.55 1.33 11.35
C GLU A 262 -10.99 1.85 11.11
N CYS A 263 -11.54 1.65 9.90
CA CYS A 263 -12.90 2.11 9.61
C CYS A 263 -13.95 1.33 10.42
N GLU A 264 -13.80 0.01 10.54
CA GLU A 264 -14.67 -0.83 11.38
C GLU A 264 -14.58 -0.43 12.86
N ALA A 265 -13.39 -0.15 13.37
CA ALA A 265 -13.20 0.31 14.74
C ALA A 265 -13.96 1.64 14.99
N ARG A 266 -13.85 2.62 14.09
CA ARG A 266 -14.51 3.93 14.25
C ARG A 266 -16.01 3.89 14.03
N MET A 267 -16.48 3.18 13.01
CA MET A 267 -17.89 3.20 12.64
C MET A 267 -18.72 2.14 13.37
N VAL A 268 -18.10 1.09 13.92
CA VAL A 268 -18.80 0.00 14.61
C VAL A 268 -18.29 -0.16 16.03
N GLY A 269 -16.99 -0.33 16.21
CA GLY A 269 -16.37 -0.59 17.51
C GLY A 269 -16.66 0.49 18.55
N ASP A 270 -16.43 1.76 18.20
CA ASP A 270 -16.66 2.93 19.07
C ASP A 270 -18.15 3.09 19.46
N HIS A 271 -19.07 2.46 18.73
CA HIS A 271 -20.52 2.55 18.92
C HIS A 271 -21.19 1.18 19.20
N LEU A 272 -20.39 0.21 19.63
CA LEU A 272 -20.84 -1.17 19.82
C LEU A 272 -22.04 -1.30 20.77
N THR A 273 -22.04 -0.53 21.86
CA THR A 273 -23.12 -0.56 22.86
C THR A 273 -24.46 -0.11 22.30
N PHE A 274 -24.46 0.88 21.40
CA PHE A 274 -25.67 1.36 20.73
C PHE A 274 -26.22 0.31 19.77
N LEU A 275 -25.35 -0.34 18.99
CA LEU A 275 -25.77 -1.41 18.09
C LEU A 275 -26.32 -2.63 18.87
N GLN A 276 -25.67 -2.99 19.97
CA GLN A 276 -26.09 -4.10 20.81
C GLN A 276 -27.42 -3.85 21.53
N SER A 277 -27.74 -2.61 21.91
CA SER A 277 -29.03 -2.30 22.54
C SER A 277 -30.23 -2.53 21.62
N GLU A 278 -30.03 -2.46 20.30
CA GLU A 278 -31.08 -2.67 19.31
C GLU A 278 -31.27 -4.14 18.93
N CYS A 279 -30.35 -5.04 19.31
CA CYS A 279 -30.41 -6.46 18.96
C CYS A 279 -31.72 -7.12 19.44
N GLN A 280 -32.14 -6.86 20.68
CA GLN A 280 -33.36 -7.46 21.24
C GLN A 280 -34.60 -7.09 20.41
N SER A 281 -34.74 -5.81 20.08
CA SER A 281 -35.85 -5.29 19.27
C SER A 281 -35.86 -5.92 17.88
N MET A 282 -34.70 -6.01 17.22
CA MET A 282 -34.59 -6.61 15.89
C MET A 282 -34.92 -8.10 15.88
N VAL A 283 -34.50 -8.85 16.90
CA VAL A 283 -34.82 -10.28 17.05
C VAL A 283 -36.31 -10.47 17.29
N HIS A 284 -36.91 -9.72 18.23
CA HIS A 284 -38.33 -9.82 18.56
C HIS A 284 -39.24 -9.49 17.37
N ASN A 285 -38.88 -8.48 16.59
CA ASN A 285 -39.63 -8.04 15.42
C ASN A 285 -39.32 -8.86 14.15
N GLU A 286 -38.47 -9.89 14.25
CA GLU A 286 -38.00 -10.70 13.11
C GLU A 286 -37.47 -9.85 11.94
N ALA A 287 -36.76 -8.76 12.24
CA ALA A 287 -36.24 -7.80 11.26
C ALA A 287 -35.04 -8.38 10.48
N ARG A 288 -35.30 -9.34 9.58
CA ARG A 288 -34.26 -10.15 8.90
C ARG A 288 -33.15 -9.35 8.22
N LYS A 289 -33.51 -8.27 7.52
CA LYS A 289 -32.54 -7.41 6.80
C LYS A 289 -31.62 -6.69 7.80
N ASP A 290 -32.17 -6.20 8.90
CA ASP A 290 -31.40 -5.48 9.91
C ASP A 290 -30.52 -6.43 10.71
N LEU A 291 -31.01 -7.63 11.04
CA LEU A 291 -30.20 -8.69 11.63
C LEU A 291 -29.03 -9.11 10.73
N GLN A 292 -29.23 -9.11 9.40
CA GLN A 292 -28.15 -9.35 8.45
C GLN A 292 -27.06 -8.29 8.50
N ASN A 293 -27.47 -7.03 8.47
CA ASN A 293 -26.55 -5.92 8.52
C ASN A 293 -25.82 -5.89 9.87
N MET A 294 -26.54 -6.13 10.96
CA MET A 294 -26.01 -6.23 12.31
C MET A 294 -24.94 -7.32 12.41
N TYR A 295 -25.24 -8.54 11.95
CA TYR A 295 -24.26 -9.63 11.95
C TYR A 295 -23.01 -9.28 11.13
N ARG A 296 -23.17 -8.70 9.92
CA ARG A 296 -22.06 -8.31 9.06
C ARG A 296 -21.14 -7.27 9.72
N LEU A 297 -21.72 -6.31 10.45
CA LEU A 297 -20.98 -5.25 11.14
C LEU A 297 -20.32 -5.74 12.43
N LEU A 298 -20.99 -6.61 13.20
CA LEU A 298 -20.49 -7.09 14.49
C LEU A 298 -19.47 -8.23 14.37
N LYS A 299 -19.49 -9.01 13.28
CA LYS A 299 -18.60 -10.15 13.07
C LYS A 299 -17.10 -9.80 13.10
N PRO A 300 -16.63 -8.69 12.49
CA PRO A 300 -15.22 -8.32 12.52
C PRO A 300 -14.76 -7.73 13.86
N ILE A 301 -15.69 -7.36 14.76
CA ILE A 301 -15.40 -6.67 16.02
C ILE A 301 -15.24 -7.68 17.16
N ASP A 302 -14.17 -7.52 17.93
CA ASP A 302 -13.94 -8.33 19.13
C ASP A 302 -15.12 -8.23 20.10
N SER A 303 -15.65 -9.39 20.51
CA SER A 303 -16.86 -9.50 21.36
C SER A 303 -18.14 -8.90 20.76
N GLY A 304 -18.14 -8.51 19.48
CA GLY A 304 -19.28 -7.86 18.83
C GLY A 304 -20.54 -8.73 18.85
N LEU A 305 -20.40 -10.01 18.52
CA LEU A 305 -21.52 -10.96 18.34
C LEU A 305 -22.15 -11.49 19.63
N GLN A 306 -21.56 -11.24 20.81
CA GLN A 306 -21.99 -11.90 22.06
C GLN A 306 -23.46 -11.66 22.38
N VAL A 307 -23.88 -10.38 22.39
CA VAL A 307 -25.27 -10.00 22.70
C VAL A 307 -26.24 -10.54 21.66
N LEU A 308 -25.91 -10.44 20.37
CA LEU A 308 -26.75 -10.93 19.29
C LEU A 308 -27.01 -12.44 19.40
N VAL A 309 -25.98 -13.23 19.73
CA VAL A 309 -26.11 -14.68 19.93
C VAL A 309 -27.00 -14.99 21.14
N THR A 310 -26.83 -14.25 22.25
CA THR A 310 -27.64 -14.44 23.45
C THR A 310 -29.13 -14.15 23.19
N GLU A 311 -29.45 -13.05 22.51
CA GLU A 311 -30.84 -12.68 22.20
C GLU A 311 -31.55 -13.66 21.24
N ILE A 312 -30.81 -14.24 20.30
CA ILE A 312 -31.34 -15.28 19.41
C ILE A 312 -31.63 -16.57 20.19
N GLN A 313 -30.75 -16.95 21.12
CA GLN A 313 -30.92 -18.15 21.95
C GLN A 313 -32.09 -18.03 22.94
N SER A 314 -32.28 -16.85 23.56
CA SER A 314 -33.40 -16.59 24.47
C SER A 314 -34.74 -16.62 23.73
N SER A 315 -34.83 -15.98 22.57
CA SER A 315 -36.07 -15.91 21.77
C SER A 315 -36.53 -17.28 21.23
N GLY A 316 -35.58 -18.19 20.93
CA GLY A 316 -35.89 -19.58 20.57
C GLY A 316 -36.44 -20.43 21.73
N SER A 317 -36.13 -20.03 22.98
CA SER A 317 -36.59 -20.71 24.20
C SER A 317 -37.98 -20.23 24.65
N ASP A 318 -38.34 -18.96 24.40
CA ASP A 318 -39.65 -18.41 24.77
C ASP A 318 -40.77 -18.78 23.77
N SER A 319 -40.44 -18.88 22.49
CA SER A 319 -41.38 -19.30 21.43
C SER A 319 -41.81 -20.77 21.54
N THR A 320 -41.03 -21.61 22.23
CA THR A 320 -41.41 -22.98 22.61
C THR A 320 -42.33 -23.03 23.84
N SER A 321 -42.30 -22.02 24.73
CA SER A 321 -43.16 -21.95 25.92
C SER A 321 -44.57 -21.41 25.65
N ALA A 322 -44.77 -20.56 24.62
CA ALA A 322 -46.05 -19.91 24.36
C ALA A 322 -47.04 -20.71 23.50
N ARG A 323 -46.63 -21.85 22.93
CA ARG A 323 -47.49 -22.74 22.13
C ARG A 323 -47.81 -24.03 22.89
N THR A 324 -48.74 -23.96 23.85
CA THR A 324 -49.50 -25.16 24.25
C THR A 324 -50.90 -24.78 24.72
N PRO A 325 -51.93 -25.35 24.08
CA PRO A 325 -52.74 -26.29 24.86
C PRO A 325 -53.02 -27.60 24.12
N ARG A 326 -52.80 -28.68 24.88
CA ARG A 326 -53.51 -29.98 24.87
C ARG A 326 -53.36 -30.91 23.64
N ALA A 327 -52.63 -32.00 23.91
CA ALA A 327 -52.76 -33.37 23.39
C ALA A 327 -52.46 -33.61 21.90
N LEU A 328 -51.29 -34.19 21.61
CA LEU A 328 -51.16 -35.64 21.42
C LEU A 328 -49.69 -36.04 21.59
N ALA A 329 -49.47 -37.08 22.37
CA ALA A 329 -48.15 -37.65 22.59
C ALA A 329 -47.69 -38.44 21.35
N SER A 330 -46.62 -37.98 20.70
CA SER A 330 -45.66 -38.86 20.05
C SER A 330 -44.35 -38.12 19.81
N LYS A 331 -43.35 -38.48 20.62
CA LYS A 331 -41.90 -38.39 20.39
C LYS A 331 -41.44 -37.47 19.25
N THR A 332 -41.09 -36.24 19.58
CA THR A 332 -40.09 -35.45 18.84
C THR A 332 -39.12 -34.85 19.84
N SER A 333 -37.83 -34.97 19.53
CA SER A 333 -36.70 -34.54 20.35
C SER A 333 -36.60 -33.01 20.41
N PRO A 334 -35.88 -32.43 21.41
CA PRO A 334 -35.77 -30.98 21.59
C PRO A 334 -34.98 -30.24 20.49
N LEU A 335 -34.64 -30.91 19.39
CA LEU A 335 -33.79 -30.41 18.31
C LEU A 335 -34.57 -29.89 17.09
N ASP A 336 -35.89 -30.09 17.02
CA ASP A 336 -36.68 -29.77 15.81
C ASP A 336 -37.24 -28.34 15.78
N VAL A 337 -37.22 -27.60 16.91
CA VAL A 337 -37.71 -26.20 16.94
C VAL A 337 -36.58 -25.18 16.78
N SER A 338 -35.33 -25.60 16.97
CA SER A 338 -34.11 -24.81 16.68
C SER A 338 -33.85 -24.61 15.18
N LEU A 339 -34.51 -25.35 14.29
CA LEU A 339 -34.27 -25.23 12.84
C LEU A 339 -34.81 -23.94 12.23
N GLY A 340 -35.83 -23.28 12.80
CA GLY A 340 -36.39 -22.05 12.21
C GLY A 340 -35.44 -20.84 12.23
N CYS A 341 -34.66 -20.67 13.31
CA CYS A 341 -33.68 -19.59 13.45
C CYS A 341 -32.26 -20.01 13.03
N VAL A 342 -31.90 -21.29 13.13
CA VAL A 342 -30.64 -21.80 12.58
C VAL A 342 -30.66 -21.78 11.05
N TYR A 343 -31.81 -21.98 10.39
CA TYR A 343 -31.92 -21.74 8.94
C TYR A 343 -31.64 -20.27 8.58
N ILE A 344 -31.97 -19.29 9.44
CA ILE A 344 -31.62 -17.88 9.20
C ILE A 344 -30.10 -17.65 9.32
N CYS A 345 -29.34 -18.44 10.08
CA CYS A 345 -27.87 -18.31 10.11
C CYS A 345 -27.15 -19.23 9.10
N VAL A 346 -27.72 -20.39 8.74
CA VAL A 346 -27.11 -21.37 7.82
C VAL A 346 -27.42 -21.04 6.35
N ASP A 347 -28.62 -20.53 6.03
CA ASP A 347 -28.89 -19.96 4.68
C ASP A 347 -27.99 -18.74 4.43
N PHE A 348 -27.57 -18.03 5.49
CA PHE A 348 -26.68 -16.89 5.41
C PHE A 348 -25.21 -17.23 5.08
N GLU A 349 -24.73 -18.43 5.44
CA GLU A 349 -23.41 -18.91 5.00
C GLU A 349 -23.43 -19.53 3.59
N MET A 350 -24.56 -20.11 3.18
CA MET A 350 -24.73 -20.67 1.83
C MET A 350 -24.91 -19.61 0.74
N ASP A 351 -25.68 -18.54 0.98
CA ASP A 351 -25.95 -17.51 -0.04
C ASP A 351 -24.71 -16.62 -0.33
N VAL A 352 -23.82 -16.46 0.65
CA VAL A 352 -22.52 -15.77 0.50
C VAL A 352 -21.50 -16.64 -0.24
N SER A 353 -21.57 -17.97 -0.11
CA SER A 353 -20.68 -18.91 -0.80
C SER A 353 -21.06 -19.11 -2.27
N ILE A 354 -22.36 -19.06 -2.61
CA ILE A 354 -22.84 -19.22 -3.99
C ILE A 354 -22.51 -17.98 -4.83
N LYS A 355 -22.63 -16.75 -4.28
CA LYS A 355 -22.26 -15.52 -5.02
C LYS A 355 -20.76 -15.32 -5.24
N ARG A 356 -19.89 -16.03 -4.52
CA ARG A 356 -18.43 -16.03 -4.76
C ARG A 356 -17.97 -17.04 -5.82
N LEU A 357 -18.83 -17.99 -6.20
CA LEU A 357 -18.52 -18.98 -7.23
C LEU A 357 -19.01 -18.59 -8.63
N ASP A 358 -19.90 -17.59 -8.75
CA ASP A 358 -20.38 -17.07 -10.04
C ASP A 358 -19.58 -15.84 -10.58
N GLN A 359 -18.44 -15.49 -9.97
CA GLN A 359 -17.53 -14.42 -10.44
C GLN A 359 -16.06 -14.86 -10.58
N LEU A 360 -15.82 -16.17 -10.69
CA LEU A 360 -14.61 -16.75 -11.28
C LEU A 360 -14.99 -17.42 -12.60
#